data_AF-A0A926XVK8-F1
#
_entry.id   AF-A0A926XVK8-F1
#
_cell.length_a   1.000
_cell.length_b   1.000
_cell.length_c   1.000
_cell.angle_alpha   90.00
_cell.angle_beta   90.00
_cell.angle_gamma   90.00
#
_symmetry.space_group_name_H-M   'P 1'
#
loop_
_entity.id
_entity.type
_entity.pdbx_description
1 polymer ?
#
loop_
_entity_poly.entity_id
_entity_poly.type
_entity_poly.pdbx_seq_one_letter_code
_entity_poly.pdbx_strand_id
1 'polypeptide(L)'
;MEFDELQKIWDSQTKEPLWVINEEALNRHILAQKSQVHHITNKSELVLTYVYIVAGFSLFGVNIVNNSANLFMYLLAGWTLATGLYSLISRIQRLKREHEFIDRSMLGELKHALSIATYQVRLSRLMRWNMLPIITFCLIGVWESGKSVWQVLGLLLLFGAAYFVSGWEHSIYKGKKRELEKLQKKLQEEVVTQ
;
A
#
# COMPACT_ATOMS: atom_id res chain seq x y z
N MET A 1 5.99 -12.21 -18.00
CA MET A 1 5.22 -13.17 -18.80
C MET A 1 3.80 -13.14 -18.30
N GLU A 2 2.88 -12.75 -19.16
CA GLU A 2 1.45 -12.76 -18.84
C GLU A 2 0.96 -14.22 -18.83
N PHE A 3 0.01 -14.55 -17.96
CA PHE A 3 -0.54 -15.91 -17.84
C PHE A 3 -1.08 -16.46 -19.18
N ASP A 4 -1.56 -15.55 -20.03
CA ASP A 4 -2.00 -15.87 -21.39
C ASP A 4 -0.84 -16.32 -22.30
N GLU A 5 0.39 -15.86 -22.06
CA GLU A 5 1.58 -16.34 -22.78
C GLU A 5 1.93 -17.78 -22.37
N LEU A 6 1.79 -18.12 -21.09
CA LEU A 6 1.99 -19.51 -20.61
C LEU A 6 0.93 -20.44 -21.20
N GLN A 7 -0.33 -19.99 -21.29
CA GLN A 7 -1.41 -20.73 -21.93
C GLN A 7 -1.19 -20.89 -23.45
N LYS A 8 -0.72 -19.84 -24.13
CA LYS A 8 -0.48 -19.83 -25.58
C LYS A 8 0.73 -20.67 -26.01
N ILE A 9 1.79 -20.73 -25.19
CA ILE A 9 2.93 -21.62 -25.44
C ILE A 9 2.49 -23.08 -25.29
N TRP A 10 1.58 -23.38 -24.36
CA TRP A 10 1.09 -24.73 -24.07
C TRP A 10 0.16 -25.30 -25.15
N ASP A 11 -0.82 -24.52 -25.63
CA ASP A 11 -1.73 -24.91 -26.72
C ASP A 11 -0.98 -25.31 -28.00
N SER A 12 0.26 -24.85 -28.15
CA SER A 12 1.09 -25.13 -29.32
C SER A 12 1.92 -26.42 -29.23
N GLN A 13 2.10 -27.06 -28.07
CA GLN A 13 3.11 -28.12 -27.91
C GLN A 13 2.68 -29.49 -27.35
N THR A 14 1.61 -29.66 -26.56
CA THR A 14 1.43 -30.97 -25.90
C THR A 14 -0.01 -31.36 -25.56
N LYS A 15 -0.45 -32.54 -26.04
CA LYS A 15 -1.75 -33.19 -25.77
C LYS A 15 -1.71 -34.10 -24.52
N GLU A 16 -1.03 -33.69 -23.46
CA GLU A 16 -0.99 -34.43 -22.19
C GLU A 16 -1.91 -33.78 -21.14
N PRO A 17 -2.47 -34.56 -20.17
CA PRO A 17 -3.38 -34.02 -19.16
C PRO A 17 -2.72 -32.91 -18.34
N LEU A 18 -3.31 -31.72 -18.41
CA LEU A 18 -2.87 -30.41 -17.90
C LEU A 18 -2.37 -30.38 -16.43
N TRP A 19 -2.74 -31.37 -15.63
CA TRP A 19 -2.81 -31.24 -14.17
C TRP A 19 -1.49 -31.49 -13.43
N VAL A 20 -0.64 -32.43 -13.84
CA VAL A 20 0.52 -32.84 -13.01
C VAL A 20 1.72 -31.89 -13.16
N ILE A 21 1.80 -31.14 -14.27
CA ILE A 21 2.94 -30.24 -14.56
C ILE A 21 2.58 -28.76 -14.32
N ASN A 22 1.30 -28.37 -14.46
CA ASN A 22 0.85 -26.99 -14.28
C ASN A 22 0.56 -26.62 -12.82
N GLU A 23 0.32 -27.59 -11.93
CA GLU A 23 0.12 -27.29 -10.51
C GLU A 23 1.36 -26.61 -9.91
N GLU A 24 2.55 -27.08 -10.28
CA GLU A 24 3.81 -26.52 -9.81
C GLU A 24 4.11 -25.14 -10.43
N ALA A 25 3.78 -24.93 -11.71
CA ALA A 25 3.94 -23.65 -12.39
C ALA A 25 2.94 -22.60 -11.87
N LEU A 26 1.69 -23.00 -11.66
CA LEU A 26 0.63 -22.18 -11.08
C LEU A 26 0.95 -21.83 -9.62
N ASN A 27 1.41 -22.81 -8.84
CA ASN A 27 1.84 -22.58 -7.46
C ASN A 27 3.04 -21.62 -7.41
N ARG A 28 4.05 -21.79 -8.29
CA ARG A 28 5.16 -20.84 -8.42
C ARG A 28 4.68 -19.43 -8.81
N HIS A 29 3.67 -19.32 -9.69
CA HIS A 29 3.10 -18.04 -10.07
C HIS A 29 2.37 -17.36 -8.90
N ILE A 30 1.55 -18.11 -8.16
CA ILE A 30 0.84 -17.63 -6.97
C ILE A 30 1.84 -17.21 -5.89
N LEU A 31 2.87 -18.01 -5.63
CA LEU A 31 3.94 -17.69 -4.69
C LEU A 31 4.73 -16.45 -5.12
N ALA A 32 5.02 -16.30 -6.41
CA ALA A 32 5.69 -15.12 -6.95
C ALA A 32 4.83 -13.86 -6.79
N GLN A 33 3.53 -13.92 -7.11
CA GLN A 33 2.62 -12.79 -6.91
C GLN A 33 2.45 -12.44 -5.42
N LYS A 34 2.31 -13.45 -4.55
CA LYS A 34 2.26 -13.29 -3.09
C LYS A 34 3.53 -12.58 -2.57
N SER A 35 4.70 -13.08 -2.96
CA SER A 35 5.99 -12.49 -2.60
C SER A 35 6.09 -11.04 -3.06
N GLN A 36 5.70 -10.73 -4.30
CA GLN A 36 5.71 -9.36 -4.81
C GLN A 36 4.76 -8.43 -4.02
N VAL A 37 3.52 -8.84 -3.76
CA VAL A 37 2.55 -8.03 -2.99
C VAL A 37 3.09 -7.80 -1.58
N HIS A 38 3.63 -8.83 -0.93
CA HIS A 38 4.29 -8.70 0.36
C HIS A 38 5.46 -7.70 0.33
N HIS A 39 6.35 -7.81 -0.64
CA HIS A 39 7.55 -6.98 -0.71
C HIS A 39 7.20 -5.51 -0.94
N ILE A 40 6.21 -5.25 -1.80
CA ILE A 40 5.71 -3.90 -2.07
C ILE A 40 4.99 -3.34 -0.83
N THR A 41 4.17 -4.14 -0.15
CA THR A 41 3.45 -3.70 1.05
C THR A 41 4.42 -3.40 2.19
N ASN A 42 5.44 -4.24 2.39
CA ASN A 42 6.46 -4.04 3.42
C ASN A 42 7.31 -2.78 3.16
N LYS A 43 7.74 -2.55 1.90
CA LYS A 43 8.49 -1.35 1.53
C LYS A 43 7.65 -0.08 1.65
N SER A 44 6.42 -0.09 1.16
CA SER A 44 5.52 1.08 1.24
C SER A 44 5.21 1.45 2.69
N GLU A 45 4.88 0.49 3.55
CA GLU A 45 4.63 0.75 4.98
C GLU A 45 5.88 1.28 5.72
N LEU A 46 7.07 0.73 5.41
CA LEU A 46 8.32 1.22 5.98
C LEU A 46 8.60 2.67 5.61
N VAL A 47 8.51 2.98 4.30
CA VAL A 47 8.74 4.32 3.79
C VAL A 47 7.73 5.30 4.38
N LEU A 48 6.45 4.93 4.38
CA LEU A 48 5.37 5.76 4.93
C LEU A 48 5.60 6.08 6.41
N THR A 49 5.90 5.04 7.20
CA THR A 49 6.17 5.18 8.63
C THR A 49 7.37 6.10 8.87
N TYR A 50 8.46 5.87 8.14
CA TYR A 50 9.67 6.67 8.27
C TYR A 50 9.42 8.14 7.95
N VAL A 51 8.71 8.42 6.85
CA VAL A 51 8.36 9.79 6.43
C VAL A 51 7.52 10.49 7.50
N TYR A 52 6.46 9.84 8.02
CA TYR A 52 5.61 10.47 9.04
C TYR A 52 6.32 10.73 10.36
N ILE A 53 7.18 9.81 10.80
CA ILE A 53 7.95 9.97 12.04
C ILE A 53 8.94 11.13 11.89
N VAL A 54 9.75 11.12 10.83
CA VAL A 54 10.75 12.17 10.58
C VAL A 54 10.08 13.54 10.40
N ALA A 55 8.98 13.61 9.64
CA ALA A 55 8.23 14.84 9.46
C ALA A 55 7.64 15.35 10.78
N GLY A 56 7.01 14.47 11.57
CA GLY A 56 6.43 14.83 12.87
C GLY A 56 7.46 15.38 13.86
N PHE A 57 8.62 14.71 13.98
CA PHE A 57 9.72 15.18 14.82
C PHE A 57 10.35 16.48 14.30
N SER A 58 10.53 16.61 12.98
CA SER A 58 11.07 17.83 12.37
C SER A 58 10.15 19.03 12.63
N LEU A 59 8.83 18.88 12.43
CA LEU A 59 7.85 19.92 12.71
C LEU A 59 7.85 20.32 14.19
N PHE A 60 7.93 19.34 15.09
CA PHE A 60 7.99 19.60 16.53
C PHE A 60 9.28 20.36 16.92
N GLY A 61 10.44 19.95 16.39
CA GLY A 61 11.72 20.59 16.67
C GLY A 61 11.81 22.02 16.14
N VAL A 62 11.34 22.26 14.91
CA VAL A 62 11.31 23.60 14.30
C VAL A 62 10.40 24.55 15.09
N ASN A 63 9.29 24.03 15.63
CA ASN A 63 8.34 24.84 16.39
C ASN A 63 8.88 25.23 17.77
N ILE A 64 9.60 24.32 18.45
CA ILE A 64 10.28 24.62 19.71
C ILE A 64 11.39 25.66 19.52
N VAL A 65 12.23 25.50 18.48
CA VAL A 65 13.38 26.40 18.25
C VAL A 65 12.94 27.81 17.86
N ASN A 66 11.91 27.93 17.01
CA ASN A 66 11.46 29.24 16.53
C ASN A 66 10.53 29.96 17.52
N ASN A 67 10.13 29.30 18.61
CA ASN A 67 9.20 29.82 19.63
C ASN A 67 7.93 30.45 19.03
N SER A 68 7.54 29.99 17.83
CA SER A 68 6.36 30.45 17.15
C SER A 68 5.17 29.79 17.84
N ALA A 69 4.33 30.56 18.53
CA ALA A 69 3.15 30.04 19.23
C ALA A 69 2.04 29.56 18.27
N ASN A 70 2.38 28.87 17.18
CA ASN A 70 1.46 28.34 16.19
C ASN A 70 0.91 27.01 16.69
N LEU A 71 -0.23 27.09 17.38
CA LEU A 71 -0.98 25.93 17.85
C LEU A 71 -1.29 24.95 16.71
N PHE A 72 -1.58 25.44 15.50
CA PHE A 72 -1.83 24.59 14.33
C PHE A 72 -0.61 23.77 13.88
N MET A 73 0.61 24.30 14.04
CA MET A 73 1.82 23.55 13.71
C MET A 73 2.08 22.43 14.73
N TYR A 74 1.73 22.64 16.01
CA TYR A 74 1.75 21.57 17.02
C TYR A 74 0.67 20.51 16.77
N LEU A 75 -0.54 20.93 16.39
CA LEU A 75 -1.61 20.02 16.00
C LEU A 75 -1.22 19.21 14.76
N LEU A 76 -0.57 19.83 13.76
CA LEU A 76 -0.05 19.15 12.58
C LEU A 76 1.04 18.13 12.94
N ALA A 77 1.99 18.50 13.80
CA ALA A 77 3.02 17.59 14.30
C ALA A 77 2.41 16.40 15.06
N GLY A 78 1.44 16.66 15.94
CA GLY A 78 0.69 15.62 16.65
C GLY A 78 -0.08 14.70 15.70
N TRP A 79 -0.78 15.26 14.71
CA TRP A 79 -1.52 14.50 13.71
C TRP A 79 -0.61 13.62 12.85
N THR A 80 0.50 14.17 12.36
CA THR A 80 1.48 13.43 11.56
C THR A 80 2.12 12.29 12.36
N LEU A 81 2.49 12.52 13.62
CA LEU A 81 2.96 11.46 14.52
C LEU A 81 1.89 10.41 14.79
N ALA A 82 0.65 10.80 15.08
CA ALA A 82 -0.46 9.89 15.31
C ALA A 82 -0.72 9.00 14.08
N THR A 83 -0.64 9.56 12.88
CA THR A 83 -0.80 8.81 11.63
C THR A 83 0.37 7.86 11.35
N GLY A 84 1.61 8.25 11.68
CA GLY A 84 2.76 7.37 11.65
C GLY A 84 2.65 6.21 12.65
N LEU A 85 2.15 6.49 13.86
CA LEU A 85 1.93 5.48 14.89
C LEU A 85 0.82 4.50 14.48
N TYR A 86 -0.28 5.01 13.91
CA TYR A 86 -1.35 4.17 13.36
C TYR A 86 -0.84 3.22 12.27
N SER A 87 0.00 3.72 11.36
CA SER A 87 0.68 2.91 10.34
C SER A 87 1.57 1.81 10.93
N LEU A 88 2.28 2.11 12.03
CA LEU A 88 3.06 1.11 12.77
C LEU A 88 2.17 0.04 13.41
N ILE A 89 1.10 0.45 14.08
CA ILE A 89 0.18 -0.47 14.75
C ILE A 89 -0.48 -1.39 13.71
N SER A 90 -0.94 -0.83 12.58
CA SER A 90 -1.56 -1.62 11.51
C SER A 90 -0.57 -2.63 10.92
N ARG A 91 0.70 -2.26 10.78
CA ARG A 91 1.78 -3.17 10.39
C ARG A 91 2.02 -4.29 11.40
N ILE A 92 2.09 -3.98 12.70
CA ILE A 92 2.26 -4.98 13.76
C ILE A 92 1.07 -5.95 13.78
N GLN A 93 -0.15 -5.43 13.64
CA GLN A 93 -1.35 -6.26 13.54
C GLN A 93 -1.33 -7.18 12.32
N ARG A 94 -0.79 -6.73 11.16
CA ARG A 94 -0.61 -7.61 10.00
C ARG A 94 0.40 -8.72 10.28
N LEU A 95 1.58 -8.38 10.79
CA LEU A 95 2.64 -9.36 11.11
C LEU A 95 2.18 -10.42 12.12
N LYS A 96 1.32 -10.05 13.07
CA LYS A 96 0.69 -11.00 14.00
C LYS A 96 -0.26 -11.96 13.30
N ARG A 97 -1.10 -11.48 12.37
CA ARG A 97 -2.02 -12.33 11.60
C ARG A 97 -1.30 -13.26 10.62
N GLU A 98 -0.14 -12.88 10.11
CA GLU A 98 0.69 -13.75 9.25
C GLU A 98 1.14 -15.04 9.96
N HIS A 99 1.23 -15.04 11.29
CA HIS A 99 1.63 -16.23 12.06
C HIS A 99 0.47 -17.23 12.32
N GLU A 100 -0.79 -16.82 12.13
CA GLU A 100 -1.96 -17.69 12.37
C GLU A 100 -2.37 -18.53 11.15
N PHE A 101 -1.91 -18.20 9.94
CA PHE A 101 -2.24 -18.97 8.73
C PHE A 101 -1.25 -20.13 8.51
N ILE A 102 -1.49 -21.23 9.23
CA ILE A 102 -0.71 -22.49 9.15
C ILE A 102 -1.27 -23.46 8.06
N ASP A 103 -2.36 -23.10 7.36
CA ASP A 103 -2.89 -23.92 6.27
C ASP A 103 -2.18 -23.66 4.94
N ARG A 104 -1.22 -24.53 4.60
CA ARG A 104 -0.44 -24.54 3.34
C ARG A 104 -1.24 -25.04 2.13
N SER A 105 -2.54 -24.75 2.04
CA SER A 105 -3.31 -25.06 0.82
C SER A 105 -3.17 -23.92 -0.19
N MET A 106 -3.01 -24.22 -1.49
CA MET A 106 -2.89 -23.20 -2.55
C MET A 106 -4.04 -22.18 -2.53
N LEU A 107 -5.26 -22.65 -2.24
CA LEU A 107 -6.45 -21.80 -2.15
C LEU A 107 -6.42 -20.92 -0.88
N GLY A 108 -5.87 -21.43 0.23
CA GLY A 108 -5.57 -20.68 1.45
C GLY A 108 -4.51 -19.60 1.21
N GLU A 109 -3.43 -19.92 0.50
CA GLU A 109 -2.37 -18.97 0.15
C GLU A 109 -2.86 -17.84 -0.77
N LEU A 110 -3.72 -18.16 -1.73
CA LEU A 110 -4.34 -17.15 -2.59
C LEU A 110 -5.29 -16.25 -1.81
N LYS A 111 -6.13 -16.81 -0.93
CA LYS A 111 -6.99 -16.02 -0.03
C LYS A 111 -6.19 -15.10 0.88
N HIS A 112 -5.05 -15.58 1.40
CA HIS A 112 -4.13 -14.78 2.18
C HIS A 112 -3.56 -13.62 1.37
N ALA A 113 -3.05 -13.87 0.16
CA ALA A 113 -2.53 -12.82 -0.73
C ALA A 113 -3.62 -11.79 -1.10
N LEU A 114 -4.86 -12.23 -1.34
CA LEU A 114 -6.01 -11.38 -1.61
C LEU A 114 -6.36 -10.49 -0.41
N SER A 115 -6.29 -11.04 0.81
CA SER A 115 -6.53 -10.29 2.05
C SER A 115 -5.50 -9.16 2.24
N ILE A 116 -4.23 -9.43 1.93
CA ILE A 116 -3.15 -8.44 1.98
C ILE A 116 -3.35 -7.36 0.92
N ALA A 117 -3.64 -7.75 -0.33
CA ALA A 117 -3.91 -6.80 -1.40
C ALA A 117 -5.12 -5.90 -1.07
N THR A 118 -6.16 -6.47 -0.45
CA THR A 118 -7.35 -5.72 -0.01
C THR A 118 -7.02 -4.73 1.10
N TYR A 119 -6.23 -5.15 2.10
CA TYR A 119 -5.73 -4.27 3.14
C TYR A 119 -4.90 -3.12 2.55
N GLN A 120 -4.02 -3.40 1.59
CA GLN A 120 -3.18 -2.39 0.96
C GLN A 120 -4.01 -1.35 0.18
N VAL A 121 -5.05 -1.77 -0.53
CA VAL A 121 -6.00 -0.86 -1.21
C VAL A 121 -6.76 0.00 -0.20
N ARG A 122 -7.20 -0.58 0.92
CA ARG A 122 -7.90 0.15 1.99
C ARG A 122 -6.98 1.16 2.67
N LEU A 123 -5.75 0.76 3.00
CA LEU A 123 -4.73 1.61 3.59
C LEU A 123 -4.37 2.78 2.66
N SER A 124 -4.15 2.52 1.37
CA SER A 124 -3.90 3.55 0.36
C SER A 124 -5.06 4.54 0.24
N ARG A 125 -6.31 4.07 0.29
CA ARG A 125 -7.48 4.96 0.32
C ARG A 125 -7.50 5.83 1.58
N LEU A 126 -7.24 5.25 2.74
CA LEU A 126 -7.22 5.97 4.01
C LEU A 126 -6.10 7.03 4.03
N MET A 127 -4.92 6.71 3.48
CA MET A 127 -3.81 7.65 3.36
C MET A 127 -4.11 8.82 2.41
N ARG A 128 -4.83 8.58 1.31
CA ARG A 128 -5.32 9.67 0.44
C ARG A 128 -6.27 10.60 1.18
N TRP A 129 -7.21 10.05 1.96
CA TRP A 129 -8.10 10.87 2.78
C TRP A 129 -7.34 11.62 3.88
N ASN A 130 -6.27 11.03 4.42
CA ASN A 130 -5.42 11.65 5.44
C ASN A 130 -4.60 12.84 4.90
N MET A 131 -4.32 12.92 3.60
CA MET A 131 -3.66 14.10 3.03
C MET A 131 -4.49 15.38 3.17
N LEU A 132 -5.82 15.30 3.10
CA LEU A 132 -6.68 16.47 3.17
C LEU A 132 -6.51 17.28 4.48
N PRO A 133 -6.64 16.68 5.69
CA PRO A 133 -6.42 17.41 6.93
C PRO A 133 -4.97 17.90 7.06
N ILE A 134 -3.98 17.13 6.59
CA ILE A 134 -2.57 17.54 6.62
C ILE A 134 -2.35 18.80 5.78
N ILE A 135 -2.86 18.84 4.56
CA ILE A 135 -2.76 20.00 3.67
C ILE A 135 -3.45 21.20 4.31
N THR A 136 -4.66 21.02 4.84
CA THR A 136 -5.42 22.11 5.49
C THR A 136 -4.66 22.68 6.68
N PHE A 137 -4.17 21.84 7.60
CA PHE A 137 -3.41 22.30 8.76
C PHE A 137 -2.10 22.97 8.36
N CYS A 138 -1.43 22.47 7.31
CA CYS A 138 -0.19 23.06 6.82
C CYS A 138 -0.44 24.44 6.20
N LEU A 139 -1.51 24.62 5.42
CA LEU A 139 -1.87 25.91 4.83
C LEU A 139 -2.22 26.94 5.92
N ILE A 140 -3.04 26.57 6.90
CA ILE A 140 -3.41 27.45 8.02
C ILE A 140 -2.17 27.82 8.85
N GLY A 141 -1.32 26.83 9.17
CA GLY A 141 -0.11 27.06 9.95
C GLY A 141 0.90 27.97 9.26
N VAL A 142 1.07 27.84 7.94
CA VAL A 142 1.98 28.72 7.17
C VAL A 142 1.38 30.13 7.02
N TRP A 143 0.06 30.25 6.89
CA TRP A 143 -0.65 31.54 6.83
C TRP A 143 -0.48 32.35 8.12
N GLU A 144 -0.69 31.73 9.29
CA GLU A 144 -0.48 32.40 10.59
C GLU A 144 0.98 32.76 10.86
N SER A 145 1.92 31.97 10.30
CA SER A 145 3.35 32.21 10.47
C SER A 145 3.87 33.44 9.69
N GLY A 146 3.04 34.13 8.90
CA GLY A 146 3.45 35.29 8.10
C GLY A 146 4.54 34.96 7.07
N LYS A 147 4.65 33.69 6.67
CA LYS A 147 5.71 33.18 5.79
C LYS A 147 5.51 33.66 4.34
N SER A 148 6.60 33.71 3.59
CA SER A 148 6.59 34.21 2.20
C SER A 148 5.66 33.40 1.31
N VAL A 149 4.94 34.09 0.40
CA VAL A 149 4.03 33.49 -0.59
C VAL A 149 4.75 32.42 -1.43
N TRP A 150 6.06 32.57 -1.69
CA TRP A 150 6.83 31.55 -2.40
C TRP A 150 6.97 30.23 -1.63
N GLN A 151 7.01 30.27 -0.29
CA GLN A 151 7.05 29.06 0.53
C GLN A 151 5.70 28.33 0.51
N VAL A 152 4.60 29.08 0.52
CA VAL A 152 3.24 28.52 0.35
C VAL A 152 3.10 27.86 -1.02
N LEU A 153 3.57 28.52 -2.08
CA LEU A 153 3.47 27.98 -3.44
C LEU A 153 4.34 26.73 -3.62
N GLY A 154 5.56 26.72 -3.09
CA GLY A 154 6.42 25.54 -3.10
C GLY A 154 5.80 24.36 -2.35
N LEU A 155 5.16 24.63 -1.22
CA LEU A 155 4.44 23.63 -0.43
C LEU A 155 3.23 23.06 -1.20
N LEU A 156 2.44 23.92 -1.86
CA LEU A 156 1.32 23.50 -2.71
C LEU A 156 1.77 22.59 -3.86
N LEU A 157 2.88 22.94 -4.53
CA LEU A 157 3.46 22.10 -5.59
C LEU A 157 3.91 20.73 -5.03
N LEU A 158 4.54 20.72 -3.86
CA LEU A 158 4.99 19.49 -3.21
C LEU A 158 3.81 18.60 -2.82
N PHE A 159 2.73 19.16 -2.28
CA PHE A 159 1.50 18.42 -2.01
C PHE A 159 0.81 17.91 -3.29
N GLY A 160 0.81 18.70 -4.36
CA GLY A 160 0.30 18.27 -5.67
C GLY A 160 1.06 17.06 -6.21
N ALA A 161 2.39 17.09 -6.14
CA ALA A 161 3.24 15.96 -6.51
C ALA A 161 2.97 14.73 -5.63
N ALA A 162 2.88 14.91 -4.31
CA ALA A 162 2.56 13.83 -3.38
C ALA A 162 1.19 13.19 -3.67
N TYR A 163 0.17 14.01 -3.97
CA TYR A 163 -1.16 13.53 -4.33
C TYR A 163 -1.15 12.70 -5.63
N PHE A 164 -0.35 13.13 -6.62
CA PHE A 164 -0.19 12.39 -7.87
C PHE A 164 0.49 11.04 -7.66
N VAL A 165 1.60 11.01 -6.91
CA VAL A 165 2.33 9.78 -6.56
C VAL A 165 1.42 8.82 -5.79
N SER A 166 0.66 9.32 -4.83
CA SER A 166 -0.31 8.52 -4.06
C SER A 166 -1.42 7.94 -4.94
N GLY A 167 -1.83 8.67 -5.99
CA GLY A 167 -2.79 8.17 -6.97
C GLY A 167 -2.24 7.08 -7.87
N TRP A 168 -1.02 7.27 -8.34
CA TRP A 168 -0.32 6.27 -9.13
C TRP A 168 -0.14 4.97 -8.33
N GLU A 169 0.31 5.09 -7.09
CA GLU A 169 0.47 3.98 -6.16
C GLU A 169 -0.86 3.22 -5.92
N HIS A 170 -1.97 3.95 -5.71
CA HIS A 170 -3.30 3.34 -5.58
C HIS A 170 -3.73 2.54 -6.82
N SER A 171 -3.40 3.04 -8.01
CA SER A 171 -3.73 2.37 -9.27
C SER A 171 -3.01 1.03 -9.41
N ILE A 172 -1.74 0.97 -9.00
CA ILE A 172 -0.92 -0.25 -9.00
C ILE A 172 -1.52 -1.28 -8.04
N TYR A 173 -1.92 -0.86 -6.84
CA TYR A 173 -2.55 -1.75 -5.86
C TYR A 173 -3.89 -2.29 -6.33
N LYS A 174 -4.69 -1.46 -6.98
CA LYS A 174 -5.97 -1.88 -7.57
C LYS A 174 -5.76 -2.86 -8.73
N GLY A 175 -4.73 -2.65 -9.55
CA GLY A 175 -4.34 -3.56 -10.63
C GLY A 175 -3.98 -4.95 -10.08
N LYS A 176 -3.05 -5.00 -9.12
CA LYS A 176 -2.63 -6.27 -8.49
C LYS A 176 -3.77 -7.00 -7.78
N LYS A 177 -4.67 -6.26 -7.10
CA LYS A 177 -5.87 -6.85 -6.51
C LYS A 177 -6.75 -7.53 -7.56
N ARG A 178 -6.97 -6.88 -8.72
CA ARG A 178 -7.78 -7.44 -9.81
C ARG A 178 -7.17 -8.68 -10.44
N GLU A 179 -5.84 -8.74 -10.54
CA GLU A 179 -5.14 -9.95 -11.02
C GLU A 179 -5.37 -11.14 -10.09
N LEU A 180 -5.24 -10.92 -8.77
CA LEU A 180 -5.51 -11.95 -7.77
C LEU A 180 -6.99 -12.38 -7.75
N GLU A 181 -7.94 -11.44 -7.90
CA GLU A 181 -9.37 -11.75 -8.02
C GLU A 181 -9.68 -12.60 -9.27
N LYS A 182 -9.04 -12.31 -10.41
CA LYS A 182 -9.18 -13.11 -11.63
C LYS A 182 -8.65 -14.53 -11.45
N LEU A 183 -7.49 -14.70 -10.81
CA LEU A 183 -6.92 -16.02 -10.52
C LEU A 183 -7.82 -16.83 -9.60
N GLN A 184 -8.38 -16.20 -8.56
CA GLN A 184 -9.32 -16.86 -7.65
C GLN A 184 -10.57 -17.34 -8.38
N LYS A 185 -11.14 -16.50 -9.25
CA LYS A 185 -12.35 -16.83 -9.99
C LYS A 185 -12.14 -18.02 -10.94
N LYS A 186 -11.02 -18.04 -11.67
CA LYS A 186 -10.67 -19.18 -12.55
C LYS A 186 -10.50 -20.48 -11.77
N LEU A 187 -9.79 -20.45 -10.63
CA LEU A 187 -9.62 -21.61 -9.75
C LEU A 187 -10.95 -22.12 -9.18
N GLN A 188 -11.88 -21.23 -8.84
CA GLN A 188 -13.20 -21.63 -8.34
C GLN A 188 -14.09 -22.22 -9.44
N GLU A 189 -14.06 -21.66 -10.65
CA GLU A 189 -14.81 -22.20 -11.79
C GLU A 189 -14.31 -23.60 -12.18
N GLU A 190 -13.00 -23.84 -12.21
CA GLU A 190 -12.44 -25.15 -12.55
C GLU A 190 -12.69 -26.22 -11.47
N VAL A 191 -12.65 -25.84 -10.18
CA VAL A 191 -12.95 -26.77 -9.06
C VAL A 191 -14.44 -27.12 -8.97
N VAL A 192 -15.35 -26.26 -9.45
CA VAL A 192 -16.81 -26.53 -9.48
C VAL A 192 -17.23 -27.35 -10.70
N THR A 193 -16.35 -27.48 -11.71
CA THR A 193 -16.64 -28.25 -12.94
C THR A 193 -16.08 -29.69 -12.91
N GLN A 194 -15.47 -30.10 -11.79
CA GLN A 194 -15.11 -31.50 -11.47
C GLN A 194 -16.14 -32.10 -10.53
#